data_AF-A0A948EAK7-F1
#
_entry.id   AF-A0A948EAK7-F1
#
_cell.length_a   1.000
_cell.length_b   1.000
_cell.length_c   1.000
_cell.angle_alpha   90.00
_cell.angle_beta   90.00
_cell.angle_gamma   90.00
#
_symmetry.space_group_name_H-M   'P 1'
#
loop_
_entity.id
_entity.type
_entity.pdbx_description
1 polymer ?
#
loop_
_entity_poly.entity_id
_entity_poly.type
_entity_poly.pdbx_seq_one_letter_code
_entity_poly.pdbx_strand_id
1 'polypeptide(L)'
;MPDQTGTDTVYYLRHFLTVVRHSLTRYGDLLYPEEREIAEAFLSLGPLTRQLYTRLFNRKHRWFLPETIVYAELPNIDFILEELCAAGFASLKKPTSMDWDEIFPVITRGHLAKALCPGKPRGTKSEMGERVRTILTGNPLLLDPMVQLHHAEVFELLLLLFFGNPYQDMTTLVLDEIDTTRYPSYTVSGERLFHDRERLNAYLAARTLEQNLHELLEQGEQNRVLDEVDAILEHFERSVASLPAVYFGRNAEHIFGRIVQWFAQETHRLPPATALNFLARATALKLPPDIQTPLQERLSI
;
A
#
# COMPACT_ATOMS: atom_id res chain seq x y z
N MET A 1 28.64 10.38 20.70
CA MET A 1 28.24 9.82 19.40
C MET A 1 28.81 8.42 19.32
N PRO A 2 28.11 7.39 19.81
CA PRO A 2 28.58 6.02 19.65
C PRO A 2 28.13 5.50 18.27
N ASP A 3 29.05 4.82 17.63
CA ASP A 3 28.96 4.06 16.39
C ASP A 3 27.67 3.23 16.29
N GLN A 4 26.77 3.59 15.37
CA GLN A 4 25.45 2.96 15.16
C GLN A 4 25.38 2.01 13.95
N THR A 5 26.49 1.72 13.29
CA THR A 5 26.45 1.11 11.94
C THR A 5 26.24 -0.42 11.94
N GLY A 6 26.56 -1.11 13.04
CA GLY A 6 26.47 -2.59 13.14
C GLY A 6 25.14 -3.13 13.68
N THR A 7 24.47 -2.39 14.56
CA THR A 7 23.28 -2.85 15.29
C THR A 7 21.99 -2.65 14.50
N ASP A 8 21.81 -1.46 13.89
CA ASP A 8 20.62 -1.10 13.09
C ASP A 8 20.37 -2.01 11.90
N THR A 9 21.45 -2.55 11.33
CA THR A 9 21.41 -3.43 10.15
C THR A 9 20.71 -4.76 10.42
N VAL A 10 20.85 -5.30 11.64
CA VAL A 10 20.19 -6.57 12.01
C VAL A 10 18.75 -6.32 12.47
N TYR A 11 18.46 -5.12 12.99
CA TYR A 11 17.17 -4.80 13.58
C TYR A 11 16.03 -4.78 12.57
N TYR A 12 16.17 -4.08 11.44
CA TYR A 12 15.08 -4.02 10.44
C TYR A 12 14.69 -5.41 9.91
N LEU A 13 15.68 -6.27 9.62
CA LEU A 13 15.42 -7.62 9.14
C LEU A 13 14.79 -8.47 10.26
N ARG A 14 15.28 -8.34 11.50
CA ARG A 14 14.71 -9.07 12.65
C ARG A 14 13.24 -8.74 12.83
N HIS A 15 12.87 -7.46 12.81
CA HIS A 15 11.45 -7.06 12.90
C HIS A 15 10.64 -7.62 11.73
N PHE A 16 11.18 -7.54 10.52
CA PHE A 16 10.47 -8.04 9.33
C PHE A 16 10.21 -9.54 9.43
N LEU A 17 11.22 -10.32 9.87
CA LEU A 17 11.08 -11.75 10.12
C LEU A 17 10.09 -12.05 11.25
N THR A 18 10.05 -11.23 12.30
CA THR A 18 9.05 -11.35 13.38
C THR A 18 7.64 -11.19 12.83
N VAL A 19 7.39 -10.14 12.04
CA VAL A 19 6.10 -9.91 11.37
C VAL A 19 5.73 -11.10 10.51
N VAL A 20 6.60 -11.50 9.58
CA VAL A 20 6.32 -12.60 8.63
C VAL A 20 6.00 -13.90 9.37
N ARG A 21 6.81 -14.28 10.35
CA ARG A 21 6.60 -15.52 11.13
C ARG A 21 5.35 -15.46 11.99
N HIS A 22 5.08 -14.33 12.63
CA HIS A 22 3.89 -14.15 13.45
C HIS A 22 2.63 -14.26 12.59
N SER A 23 2.59 -13.53 11.46
CA SER A 23 1.45 -13.54 10.54
C SER A 23 1.21 -14.92 9.93
N LEU A 24 2.26 -15.65 9.53
CA LEU A 24 2.13 -17.03 9.06
C LEU A 24 1.59 -17.97 10.14
N THR A 25 2.07 -17.84 11.38
CA THR A 25 1.64 -18.71 12.49
C THR A 25 0.18 -18.45 12.88
N ARG A 26 -0.25 -17.19 12.86
CA ARG A 26 -1.54 -16.75 13.38
C ARG A 26 -2.66 -16.72 12.33
N TYR A 27 -2.30 -16.42 11.08
CA TYR A 27 -3.22 -16.18 9.97
C TYR A 27 -2.88 -16.98 8.72
N GLY A 28 -2.00 -17.98 8.81
CA GLY A 28 -1.63 -18.81 7.65
C GLY A 28 -2.81 -19.54 7.01
N ASP A 29 -3.92 -19.76 7.73
CA ASP A 29 -5.16 -20.32 7.20
C ASP A 29 -6.02 -19.30 6.40
N LEU A 30 -5.72 -18.00 6.50
CA LEU A 30 -6.38 -16.96 5.71
C LEU A 30 -5.62 -16.63 4.41
N LEU A 31 -4.38 -17.10 4.27
CA LEU A 31 -3.57 -16.87 3.07
C LEU A 31 -3.97 -17.84 1.97
N TYR A 32 -3.96 -17.36 0.72
CA TYR A 32 -4.01 -18.26 -0.41
C TYR A 32 -2.73 -19.13 -0.47
N PRO A 33 -2.80 -20.34 -1.05
CA PRO A 33 -1.63 -21.22 -1.16
C PRO A 33 -0.41 -20.51 -1.74
N GLU A 34 -0.59 -19.70 -2.78
CA GLU A 34 0.47 -18.96 -3.46
C GLU A 34 1.10 -17.89 -2.55
N GLU A 35 0.27 -17.14 -1.80
CA GLU A 35 0.74 -16.12 -0.84
C GLU A 35 1.58 -16.76 0.27
N ARG A 36 1.14 -17.93 0.75
CA ARG A 36 1.85 -18.69 1.77
C ARG A 36 3.19 -19.24 1.24
N GLU A 37 3.18 -19.83 0.05
CA GLU A 37 4.38 -20.34 -0.61
C GLU A 37 5.43 -19.24 -0.81
N ILE A 38 5.01 -18.04 -1.23
CA ILE A 38 5.90 -16.86 -1.34
C ILE A 38 6.53 -16.52 0.01
N ALA A 39 5.73 -16.46 1.08
CA ALA A 39 6.25 -16.11 2.40
C ALA A 39 7.21 -17.18 2.95
N GLU A 40 6.91 -18.46 2.74
CA GLU A 40 7.79 -19.58 3.11
C GLU A 40 9.07 -19.60 2.26
N ALA A 41 8.97 -19.36 0.96
CA ALA A 41 10.11 -19.23 0.06
C ALA A 41 11.03 -18.08 0.49
N PHE A 42 10.46 -16.93 0.87
CA PHE A 42 11.24 -15.81 1.42
C PHE A 42 12.00 -16.21 2.67
N LEU A 43 11.36 -16.93 3.60
CA LEU A 43 12.01 -17.42 4.82
C LEU A 43 13.15 -18.40 4.52
N SER A 44 13.12 -19.10 3.38
CA SER A 44 14.17 -20.04 2.95
C SER A 44 15.39 -19.38 2.29
N LEU A 45 15.31 -18.10 1.90
CA LEU A 45 16.39 -17.38 1.21
C LEU A 45 17.67 -17.27 2.06
N GLY A 46 18.80 -16.93 1.41
CA GLY A 46 20.04 -16.58 2.11
C GLY A 46 19.85 -15.36 3.05
N PRO A 47 20.62 -15.24 4.15
CA PRO A 47 20.51 -14.09 5.05
C PRO A 47 20.70 -12.74 4.33
N LEU A 48 21.69 -12.63 3.45
CA LEU A 48 21.97 -11.40 2.69
C LEU A 48 20.88 -11.10 1.67
N THR A 49 20.33 -12.12 1.02
CA THR A 49 19.23 -12.02 0.06
C THR A 49 17.95 -11.49 0.74
N ARG A 50 17.62 -12.00 1.95
CA ARG A 50 16.52 -11.46 2.76
C ARG A 50 16.75 -10.02 3.18
N GLN A 51 17.98 -9.68 3.61
CA GLN A 51 18.33 -8.31 3.98
C GLN A 51 18.11 -7.35 2.81
N LEU A 52 18.60 -7.70 1.61
CA LEU A 52 18.44 -6.88 0.43
C LEU A 52 16.96 -6.70 0.07
N TYR A 53 16.18 -7.78 0.04
CA TYR A 53 14.75 -7.70 -0.24
C TYR A 53 14.04 -6.77 0.75
N THR A 54 14.28 -6.94 2.06
CA THR A 54 13.66 -6.09 3.08
C THR A 54 14.09 -4.63 2.94
N ARG A 55 15.35 -4.35 2.58
CA ARG A 55 15.82 -2.99 2.29
C ARG A 55 15.09 -2.36 1.10
N LEU A 56 14.90 -3.11 0.02
CA LEU A 56 14.17 -2.63 -1.16
C LEU A 56 12.68 -2.43 -0.85
N PHE A 57 12.06 -3.40 -0.18
CA PHE A 57 10.66 -3.32 0.26
C PHE A 57 10.39 -2.07 1.09
N ASN A 58 11.26 -1.75 2.05
CA ASN A 58 11.11 -0.57 2.91
C ASN A 58 11.23 0.77 2.17
N ARG A 59 11.75 0.81 0.93
CA ARG A 59 11.81 2.03 0.11
C ARG A 59 10.48 2.39 -0.55
N LYS A 60 9.43 1.55 -0.41
CA LYS A 60 8.06 1.76 -0.94
C LYS A 60 8.00 2.00 -2.46
N HIS A 61 9.03 1.58 -3.20
CA HIS A 61 9.06 1.61 -4.66
C HIS A 61 9.12 0.18 -5.20
N ARG A 62 8.46 -0.07 -6.35
CA ARG A 62 8.54 -1.37 -7.05
C ARG A 62 9.72 -1.44 -8.01
N TRP A 63 10.20 -0.28 -8.47
CA TRP A 63 11.27 -0.17 -9.46
C TRP A 63 12.49 0.53 -8.88
N PHE A 64 13.66 0.01 -9.23
CA PHE A 64 14.94 0.52 -8.77
C PHE A 64 15.93 0.60 -9.92
N LEU A 65 16.66 1.71 -9.95
CA LEU A 65 17.86 1.83 -10.78
C LEU A 65 18.98 1.01 -10.12
N PRO A 66 19.63 0.07 -10.83
CA PRO A 66 20.66 -0.81 -10.24
C PRO A 66 21.74 -0.03 -9.48
N GLU A 67 22.22 1.08 -10.02
CA GLU A 67 23.24 1.93 -9.42
C GLU A 67 22.79 2.69 -8.16
N THR A 68 21.49 2.72 -7.87
CA THR A 68 20.94 3.31 -6.64
C THR A 68 20.75 2.30 -5.52
N ILE A 69 21.06 1.02 -5.78
CA ILE A 69 21.01 -0.07 -4.80
C ILE A 69 22.40 -0.17 -4.18
N VAL A 70 22.65 0.65 -3.15
CA VAL A 70 23.94 0.71 -2.45
C VAL A 70 23.70 0.67 -0.95
N TYR A 71 24.26 -0.35 -0.29
CA TYR A 71 24.13 -0.62 1.14
C TYR A 71 25.50 -1.03 1.68
N ALA A 72 26.03 -0.31 2.66
CA ALA A 72 27.39 -0.52 3.18
C ALA A 72 27.54 -1.88 3.88
N GLU A 73 26.44 -2.40 4.42
CA GLU A 73 26.38 -3.68 5.10
C GLU A 73 26.31 -4.91 4.17
N LEU A 74 25.96 -4.72 2.89
CA LEU A 74 25.72 -5.81 1.96
C LEU A 74 26.93 -5.94 1.02
N PRO A 75 27.77 -6.97 1.19
CA PRO A 75 28.88 -7.18 0.28
C PRO A 75 28.36 -7.65 -1.09
N ASN A 76 28.96 -7.16 -2.17
CA ASN A 76 28.70 -7.63 -3.54
C ASN A 76 27.20 -7.66 -3.91
N ILE A 77 26.57 -6.48 -3.96
CA ILE A 77 25.14 -6.32 -4.24
C ILE A 77 24.72 -6.99 -5.55
N ASP A 78 25.57 -6.97 -6.58
CA ASP A 78 25.27 -7.60 -7.86
C ASP A 78 25.00 -9.11 -7.70
N PHE A 79 25.84 -9.81 -6.93
CA PHE A 79 25.65 -11.22 -6.62
C PHE A 79 24.38 -11.48 -5.81
N ILE A 80 24.10 -10.64 -4.80
CA ILE A 80 22.88 -10.79 -3.98
C ILE A 80 21.62 -10.51 -4.82
N LEU A 81 21.68 -9.56 -5.76
CA LEU A 81 20.60 -9.28 -6.71
C LEU A 81 20.38 -10.45 -7.66
N GLU A 82 21.44 -11.10 -8.15
CA GLU A 82 21.33 -12.31 -8.96
C GLU A 82 20.64 -13.44 -8.21
N GLU A 83 21.00 -13.68 -6.95
CA GLU A 83 20.30 -14.67 -6.09
C GLU A 83 18.83 -14.30 -5.89
N LEU A 84 18.54 -13.02 -5.66
CA LEU A 84 17.16 -12.54 -5.47
C LEU A 84 16.32 -12.72 -6.74
N CYS A 85 16.93 -12.48 -7.91
CA CYS A 85 16.29 -12.71 -9.21
C CYS A 85 16.09 -14.19 -9.49
N ALA A 86 17.09 -15.03 -9.19
CA ALA A 86 17.00 -16.48 -9.36
C ALA A 86 15.89 -17.10 -8.47
N ALA A 87 15.66 -16.51 -7.29
CA ALA A 87 14.59 -16.91 -6.39
C ALA A 87 13.21 -16.33 -6.75
N GLY A 88 13.10 -15.51 -7.81
CA GLY A 88 11.84 -14.93 -8.28
C GLY A 88 11.35 -13.69 -7.51
N PHE A 89 12.10 -13.20 -6.52
CA PHE A 89 11.71 -12.03 -5.71
C PHE A 89 12.06 -10.69 -6.35
N ALA A 90 12.88 -10.71 -7.41
CA ALA A 90 13.16 -9.56 -8.24
C ALA A 90 13.35 -9.99 -9.70
N SER A 91 13.40 -9.03 -10.62
CA SER A 91 13.85 -9.28 -11.98
C SER A 91 14.57 -8.05 -12.54
N LEU A 92 15.61 -8.28 -13.33
CA LEU A 92 16.25 -7.24 -14.11
C LEU A 92 15.56 -7.18 -15.48
N LYS A 93 14.71 -6.18 -15.70
CA LYS A 93 13.91 -6.07 -16.93
C LYS A 93 13.90 -4.66 -17.48
N LYS A 94 13.70 -4.56 -18.81
CA LYS A 94 13.49 -3.25 -19.45
C LYS A 94 12.06 -2.77 -19.16
N PRO A 95 11.90 -1.57 -18.62
CA PRO A 95 10.57 -1.07 -18.30
C PRO A 95 9.76 -0.69 -19.54
N THR A 96 8.43 -0.78 -19.43
CA THR A 96 7.48 -0.47 -20.50
C THR A 96 6.65 0.78 -20.19
N SER A 97 5.85 1.24 -21.15
CA SER A 97 4.94 2.38 -20.93
C SER A 97 3.87 2.11 -19.87
N MET A 98 3.53 0.84 -19.62
CA MET A 98 2.57 0.46 -18.56
C MET A 98 3.15 0.67 -17.16
N ASP A 99 4.47 0.58 -17.03
CA ASP A 99 5.16 0.70 -15.74
C ASP A 99 5.49 2.17 -15.40
N TRP A 100 5.17 3.11 -16.30
CA TRP A 100 5.69 4.47 -16.28
C TRP A 100 5.36 5.24 -15.00
N ASP A 101 4.15 5.09 -14.49
CA ASP A 101 3.70 5.82 -13.30
C ASP A 101 4.48 5.37 -12.04
N GLU A 102 4.96 4.12 -12.00
CA GLU A 102 5.84 3.61 -10.94
C GLU A 102 7.32 4.01 -11.14
N ILE A 103 7.75 4.19 -12.38
CA ILE A 103 9.15 4.49 -12.74
C ILE A 103 9.46 5.98 -12.65
N PHE A 104 8.51 6.83 -13.06
CA PHE A 104 8.73 8.27 -13.14
C PHE A 104 9.21 8.90 -11.81
N PRO A 105 8.72 8.47 -10.62
CA PRO A 105 9.26 8.92 -9.34
C PRO A 105 10.75 8.59 -9.15
N VAL A 106 11.17 7.38 -9.52
CA VAL A 106 12.52 6.85 -9.25
C VAL A 106 13.56 7.19 -10.32
N ILE A 107 13.14 7.40 -11.57
CA ILE A 107 14.05 7.70 -12.67
C ILE A 107 14.65 9.11 -12.53
N THR A 108 15.94 9.22 -12.78
CA THR A 108 16.65 10.51 -12.68
C THR A 108 16.59 11.28 -14.00
N ARG A 109 16.81 12.60 -13.92
CA ARG A 109 16.90 13.46 -15.10
C ARG A 109 18.02 13.03 -16.07
N GLY A 110 19.11 12.46 -15.55
CA GLY A 110 20.22 11.94 -16.36
C GLY A 110 19.80 10.75 -17.23
N HIS A 111 19.01 9.83 -16.68
CA HIS A 111 18.44 8.71 -17.42
C HIS A 111 17.46 9.19 -18.50
N LEU A 112 16.60 10.14 -18.17
CA LEU A 112 15.70 10.76 -19.16
C LEU A 112 16.48 11.44 -20.29
N ALA A 113 17.56 12.15 -19.95
CA ALA A 113 18.43 12.77 -20.95
C ALA A 113 19.09 11.74 -21.87
N LYS A 114 19.61 10.65 -21.30
CA LYS A 114 20.20 9.53 -22.06
C LYS A 114 19.18 8.90 -23.01
N ALA A 115 17.97 8.62 -22.53
CA ALA A 115 16.87 8.05 -23.31
C ALA A 115 16.44 8.95 -24.47
N LEU A 116 16.55 10.28 -24.31
CA LEU A 116 16.18 11.26 -25.33
C LEU A 116 17.30 11.55 -26.34
N CYS A 117 18.50 11.00 -26.18
CA CYS A 117 19.61 11.17 -27.13
C CYS A 117 19.45 10.27 -28.36
N PRO A 118 19.84 10.73 -29.58
CA PRO A 118 20.52 11.99 -29.90
C PRO A 118 19.57 13.20 -30.13
N GLY A 119 18.32 13.13 -29.66
CA GLY A 119 17.33 14.20 -29.77
C GLY A 119 17.63 15.43 -28.88
N LYS A 120 16.57 16.11 -28.40
CA LYS A 120 16.72 17.29 -27.51
C LYS A 120 16.61 16.87 -26.03
N PRO A 121 17.70 16.63 -25.28
CA PRO A 121 17.65 16.27 -23.86
C PRO A 121 17.53 17.53 -22.96
N ARG A 122 16.73 18.52 -23.35
CA ARG A 122 16.49 19.74 -22.56
C ARG A 122 15.06 19.79 -22.07
N GLY A 123 14.88 20.41 -20.92
CA GLY A 123 13.60 20.54 -20.21
C GLY A 123 13.73 20.20 -18.72
N THR A 124 12.62 20.38 -18.01
CA THR A 124 12.37 19.92 -16.64
C THR A 124 12.22 18.39 -16.60
N LYS A 125 12.28 17.77 -15.41
CA LYS A 125 12.06 16.32 -15.25
C LYS A 125 10.69 15.91 -15.82
N SER A 126 9.66 16.73 -15.58
CA SER A 126 8.30 16.49 -16.06
C SER A 126 8.21 16.52 -17.59
N GLU A 127 8.70 17.59 -18.24
CA GLU A 127 8.68 17.70 -19.71
C GLU A 127 9.49 16.59 -20.40
N MET A 128 10.64 16.22 -19.82
CA MET A 128 11.45 15.12 -20.35
C MET A 128 10.75 13.78 -20.13
N GLY A 129 10.11 13.61 -18.98
CA GLY A 129 9.33 12.43 -18.63
C GLY A 129 8.19 12.18 -19.62
N GLU A 130 7.38 13.20 -19.91
CA GLU A 130 6.24 13.06 -20.84
C GLU A 130 6.69 12.65 -22.25
N ARG A 131 7.81 13.21 -22.71
CA ARG A 131 8.42 12.83 -23.99
C ARG A 131 8.91 11.39 -23.98
N VAL A 132 9.58 10.96 -22.89
CA VAL A 132 10.02 9.56 -22.75
C VAL A 132 8.81 8.62 -22.71
N ARG A 133 7.76 8.93 -21.95
CA ARG A 133 6.50 8.17 -21.90
C ARG A 133 5.92 7.95 -23.29
N THR A 134 5.84 9.02 -24.08
CA THR A 134 5.32 8.98 -25.46
C THR A 134 6.14 8.05 -26.36
N ILE A 135 7.47 8.12 -26.29
CA ILE A 135 8.35 7.27 -27.11
C ILE A 135 8.29 5.81 -26.62
N LEU A 136 8.22 5.60 -25.31
CA LEU A 136 8.21 4.28 -24.68
C LEU A 136 7.01 3.43 -25.14
N THR A 137 5.87 4.06 -25.44
CA THR A 137 4.69 3.40 -26.03
C THR A 137 4.99 2.72 -27.37
N GLY A 138 5.90 3.28 -28.17
CA GLY A 138 6.33 2.71 -29.46
C GLY A 138 7.69 2.00 -29.42
N ASN A 139 8.43 2.10 -28.31
CA ASN A 139 9.75 1.54 -28.15
C ASN A 139 9.98 1.06 -26.70
N PRO A 140 9.61 -0.19 -26.37
CA PRO A 140 9.75 -0.74 -25.02
C PRO A 140 11.22 -0.98 -24.61
N LEU A 141 12.17 -0.78 -25.51
CA LEU A 141 13.60 -0.99 -25.25
C LEU A 141 14.36 0.32 -25.00
N LEU A 142 13.65 1.45 -24.96
CA LEU A 142 14.20 2.81 -24.83
C LEU A 142 15.02 3.01 -23.57
N LEU A 143 14.56 2.46 -22.44
CA LEU A 143 15.24 2.56 -21.15
C LEU A 143 16.18 1.38 -20.93
N ASP A 144 17.22 1.62 -20.13
CA ASP A 144 18.11 0.56 -19.65
C ASP A 144 17.35 -0.38 -18.71
N PRO A 145 17.81 -1.63 -18.54
CA PRO A 145 17.23 -2.56 -17.58
C PRO A 145 17.22 -1.99 -16.16
N MET A 146 16.11 -2.16 -15.47
CA MET A 146 15.90 -1.77 -14.08
C MET A 146 15.52 -2.98 -13.24
N VAL A 147 15.79 -2.92 -11.95
CA VAL A 147 15.36 -3.96 -11.00
C VAL A 147 13.90 -3.71 -10.66
N GLN A 148 13.04 -4.68 -10.96
CA GLN A 148 11.67 -4.74 -10.47
C GLN A 148 11.60 -5.69 -9.28
N LEU A 149 11.09 -5.21 -8.15
CA LEU A 149 10.80 -6.00 -6.96
C LEU A 149 9.43 -6.68 -7.11
N HIS A 150 9.36 -7.96 -6.74
CA HIS A 150 8.12 -8.75 -6.80
C HIS A 150 7.57 -9.04 -5.40
N HIS A 151 6.29 -9.42 -5.35
CA HIS A 151 5.62 -9.94 -4.15
C HIS A 151 5.45 -8.95 -2.99
N ALA A 152 5.63 -7.65 -3.22
CA ALA A 152 5.46 -6.63 -2.19
C ALA A 152 4.06 -6.71 -1.56
N GLU A 153 3.03 -6.97 -2.36
CA GLU A 153 1.64 -7.14 -1.92
C GLU A 153 1.44 -8.22 -0.87
N VAL A 154 2.22 -9.32 -0.92
CA VAL A 154 2.14 -10.39 0.08
C VAL A 154 2.68 -9.88 1.41
N PHE A 155 3.80 -9.16 1.42
CA PHE A 155 4.38 -8.65 2.66
C PHE A 155 3.60 -7.47 3.24
N GLU A 156 3.00 -6.63 2.39
CA GLU A 156 2.03 -5.61 2.80
C GLU A 156 0.82 -6.25 3.50
N LEU A 157 0.31 -7.36 2.97
CA LEU A 157 -0.74 -8.14 3.61
C LEU A 157 -0.31 -8.70 4.97
N LEU A 158 0.91 -9.27 5.07
CA LEU A 158 1.43 -9.78 6.33
C LEU A 158 1.63 -8.68 7.38
N LEU A 159 2.04 -7.48 6.97
CA LEU A 159 2.13 -6.31 7.85
C LEU A 159 0.75 -5.89 8.34
N LEU A 160 -0.25 -5.84 7.45
CA LEU A 160 -1.63 -5.55 7.84
C LEU A 160 -2.15 -6.57 8.87
N LEU A 161 -1.90 -7.86 8.66
CA LEU A 161 -2.32 -8.92 9.59
C LEU A 161 -1.64 -8.81 10.95
N PHE A 162 -0.40 -8.30 10.98
CA PHE A 162 0.36 -8.10 12.22
C PHE A 162 -0.07 -6.85 12.99
N PHE A 163 -0.12 -5.69 12.33
CA PHE A 163 -0.46 -4.42 12.96
C PHE A 163 -1.95 -4.20 13.13
N GLY A 164 -2.76 -4.91 12.34
CA GLY A 164 -4.20 -4.72 12.28
C GLY A 164 -4.63 -3.39 11.67
N ASN A 165 -3.71 -2.64 11.07
CA ASN A 165 -3.95 -1.39 10.37
C ASN A 165 -2.84 -1.08 9.35
N PRO A 166 -3.09 -0.20 8.37
CA PRO A 166 -2.19 0.06 7.25
C PRO A 166 -1.23 1.24 7.50
N TYR A 167 -1.41 2.01 8.58
CA TYR A 167 -0.60 3.20 8.87
C TYR A 167 0.70 2.83 9.59
N GLN A 168 0.66 1.72 10.33
CA GLN A 168 1.84 1.18 10.98
C GLN A 168 2.64 0.38 9.96
N ASP A 169 3.88 0.81 9.75
CA ASP A 169 4.89 0.09 9.00
C ASP A 169 6.06 -0.34 9.90
N MET A 170 7.10 -0.89 9.29
CA MET A 170 8.31 -1.33 9.98
C MET A 170 8.92 -0.26 10.90
N THR A 171 8.74 1.03 10.60
CA THR A 171 9.22 2.15 11.42
C THR A 171 8.55 2.16 12.79
N THR A 172 7.30 1.69 12.90
CA THR A 172 6.56 1.66 14.18
C THR A 172 7.22 0.72 15.18
N LEU A 173 7.69 -0.45 14.72
CA LEU A 173 8.39 -1.43 15.59
C LEU A 173 9.77 -0.94 16.01
N VAL A 174 10.45 -0.21 15.13
CA VAL A 174 11.74 0.41 15.44
C VAL A 174 11.58 1.54 16.46
N LEU A 175 10.51 2.34 16.33
CA LEU A 175 10.19 3.39 17.29
C LEU A 175 9.77 2.83 18.66
N ASP A 176 9.03 1.72 18.71
CA ASP A 176 8.67 1.02 19.97
C ASP A 176 9.90 0.51 20.74
N GLU A 177 10.95 0.06 20.05
CA GLU A 177 12.18 -0.38 20.73
C GLU A 177 13.12 0.77 21.15
N ILE A 178 13.09 1.89 20.41
CA ILE A 178 13.91 3.08 20.72
C ILE A 178 13.25 3.94 21.81
N ASP A 179 11.93 4.03 21.79
CA ASP A 179 11.15 4.76 22.75
C ASP A 179 10.96 3.87 23.99
N THR A 180 11.41 4.33 25.16
CA THR A 180 11.18 3.69 26.47
C THR A 180 9.69 3.64 26.88
N THR A 181 8.78 3.61 25.93
CA THR A 181 7.34 3.64 26.13
C THR A 181 6.87 2.26 26.54
N ARG A 182 6.74 2.06 27.85
CA ARG A 182 6.07 0.88 28.42
C ARG A 182 4.59 0.92 28.02
N TYR A 183 4.23 0.13 27.02
CA TYR A 183 2.83 -0.16 26.75
C TYR A 183 2.19 -0.82 27.98
N PRO A 184 0.94 -0.46 28.36
CA PRO A 184 0.24 -1.11 29.46
C PRO A 184 0.22 -2.62 29.24
N SER A 185 0.49 -3.41 30.27
CA SER A 185 0.35 -4.87 30.20
C SER A 185 -1.13 -5.22 30.09
N TYR A 186 -1.62 -5.43 28.87
CA TYR A 186 -2.96 -5.94 28.62
C TYR A 186 -2.90 -7.44 28.30
N THR A 187 -3.89 -8.19 28.77
CA THR A 187 -4.14 -9.55 28.30
C THR A 187 -4.67 -9.44 26.88
N VAL A 188 -3.85 -9.82 25.90
CA VAL A 188 -4.30 -9.95 24.52
C VAL A 188 -5.44 -10.97 24.53
N SER A 189 -6.66 -10.52 24.23
CA SER A 189 -7.77 -11.41 23.91
C SER A 189 -7.27 -12.37 22.83
N GLY A 190 -7.37 -13.68 23.05
CA GLY A 190 -6.94 -14.69 22.08
C GLY A 190 -7.75 -14.70 20.78
N GLU A 191 -8.58 -13.69 20.53
CA GLU A 191 -9.30 -13.48 19.29
C GLU A 191 -8.38 -12.88 18.23
N ARG A 192 -8.47 -13.39 17.01
CA ARG A 192 -7.70 -12.92 15.87
C ARG A 192 -8.44 -11.79 15.19
N LEU A 193 -7.72 -10.85 14.59
CA LEU A 193 -8.36 -9.70 13.95
C LEU A 193 -9.24 -10.18 12.80
N PHE A 194 -8.80 -11.07 11.91
CA PHE A 194 -9.61 -11.63 10.82
C PHE A 194 -9.90 -13.11 11.05
N HIS A 195 -11.16 -13.53 10.87
CA HIS A 195 -11.58 -14.91 11.10
C HIS A 195 -11.61 -15.80 9.86
N ASP A 196 -11.62 -15.22 8.68
CA ASP A 196 -11.64 -15.94 7.40
C ASP A 196 -11.14 -14.99 6.30
N ARG A 197 -10.83 -15.57 5.14
CA ARG A 197 -10.34 -14.81 3.99
C ARG A 197 -11.42 -13.90 3.39
N GLU A 198 -12.69 -14.23 3.52
CA GLU A 198 -13.77 -13.40 2.98
C GLU A 198 -13.83 -12.04 3.68
N ARG A 199 -13.74 -12.03 5.01
CA ARG A 199 -13.65 -10.81 5.83
C ARG A 199 -12.39 -10.00 5.54
N LEU A 200 -11.24 -10.67 5.37
CA LEU A 200 -10.00 -10.00 5.01
C LEU A 200 -10.12 -9.33 3.63
N ASN A 201 -10.66 -10.03 2.63
CA ASN A 201 -10.91 -9.47 1.30
C ASN A 201 -11.87 -8.28 1.36
N ALA A 202 -12.93 -8.38 2.15
CA ALA A 202 -13.91 -7.30 2.32
C ALA A 202 -13.27 -6.05 2.93
N TYR A 203 -12.42 -6.23 3.95
CA TYR A 203 -11.63 -5.14 4.51
C TYR A 203 -10.67 -4.51 3.49
N LEU A 204 -9.94 -5.33 2.71
CA LEU A 204 -9.04 -4.84 1.66
C LEU A 204 -9.80 -4.08 0.56
N ALA A 205 -10.98 -4.56 0.17
CA ALA A 205 -11.83 -3.88 -0.82
C ALA A 205 -12.30 -2.50 -0.32
N ALA A 206 -12.77 -2.43 0.92
CA ALA A 206 -13.12 -1.16 1.58
C ALA A 206 -11.94 -0.16 1.60
N ARG A 207 -10.72 -0.65 1.84
CA ARG A 207 -9.50 0.16 1.81
C ARG A 207 -9.19 0.70 0.41
N THR A 208 -9.24 -0.15 -0.61
CA THR A 208 -9.03 0.27 -1.99
C THR A 208 -10.05 1.34 -2.39
N LEU A 209 -11.31 1.21 -1.97
CA LEU A 209 -12.33 2.21 -2.20
C LEU A 209 -11.99 3.56 -1.56
N GLU A 210 -11.56 3.57 -0.30
CA GLU A 210 -11.17 4.79 0.41
C GLU A 210 -10.00 5.49 -0.26
N GLN A 211 -8.98 4.72 -0.68
CA GLN A 211 -7.82 5.28 -1.35
C GLN A 211 -8.18 5.87 -2.72
N ASN A 212 -8.95 5.15 -3.54
CA ASN A 212 -9.42 5.64 -4.83
C ASN A 212 -10.25 6.91 -4.68
N LEU A 213 -11.15 6.95 -3.68
CA LEU A 213 -11.93 8.14 -3.39
C LEU A 213 -11.00 9.31 -3.01
N HIS A 214 -10.05 9.08 -2.12
CA HIS A 214 -9.13 10.13 -1.70
C HIS A 214 -8.33 10.72 -2.87
N GLU A 215 -7.81 9.87 -3.76
CA GLU A 215 -7.06 10.27 -4.95
C GLU A 215 -7.93 11.09 -5.92
N LEU A 216 -9.18 10.67 -6.19
CA LEU A 216 -10.11 11.43 -7.03
C LEU A 216 -10.38 12.82 -6.44
N LEU A 217 -10.55 12.91 -5.12
CA LEU A 217 -10.81 14.18 -4.45
C LEU A 217 -9.60 15.12 -4.49
N GLU A 218 -8.39 14.60 -4.32
CA GLU A 218 -7.15 15.40 -4.46
C GLU A 218 -6.95 15.90 -5.89
N GLN A 219 -7.42 15.14 -6.89
CA GLN A 219 -7.39 15.54 -8.30
C GLN A 219 -8.48 16.55 -8.67
N GLY A 220 -9.38 16.90 -7.74
CA GLY A 220 -10.51 17.80 -8.04
C GLY A 220 -11.59 17.16 -8.89
N GLU A 221 -11.69 15.83 -8.90
CA GLU A 221 -12.66 15.06 -9.69
C GLU A 221 -13.97 14.83 -8.90
N GLN A 222 -14.45 15.84 -8.16
CA GLN A 222 -15.64 15.67 -7.31
C GLN A 222 -16.88 15.27 -8.11
N ASN A 223 -17.03 15.78 -9.34
CA ASN A 223 -18.18 15.44 -10.19
C ASN A 223 -18.18 13.95 -10.58
N ARG A 224 -17.02 13.37 -10.87
CA ARG A 224 -16.91 11.95 -11.18
C ARG A 224 -17.29 11.06 -9.99
N VAL A 225 -16.91 11.46 -8.77
CA VAL A 225 -17.35 10.78 -7.54
C VAL A 225 -18.86 10.87 -7.38
N LEU A 226 -19.46 12.03 -7.68
CA LEU A 226 -20.93 12.21 -7.64
C LEU A 226 -21.64 11.36 -8.71
N ASP A 227 -21.03 11.16 -9.88
CA ASP A 227 -21.58 10.32 -10.94
C ASP A 227 -21.50 8.81 -10.60
N GLU A 228 -20.46 8.39 -9.88
CA GLU A 228 -20.20 6.99 -9.49
C GLU A 228 -20.70 6.64 -8.07
N VAL A 229 -21.37 7.57 -7.38
CA VAL A 229 -21.79 7.45 -5.98
C VAL A 229 -22.54 6.16 -5.64
N ASP A 230 -23.56 5.78 -6.41
CA ASP A 230 -24.34 4.58 -6.11
C ASP A 230 -23.48 3.31 -6.19
N ALA A 231 -22.55 3.25 -7.14
CA ALA A 231 -21.60 2.13 -7.27
C ALA A 231 -20.59 2.10 -6.12
N ILE A 232 -20.08 3.27 -5.69
CA ILE A 232 -19.21 3.43 -4.52
C ILE A 232 -19.92 2.91 -3.26
N LEU A 233 -21.19 3.27 -3.06
CA LEU A 233 -21.99 2.84 -1.91
C LEU A 233 -22.30 1.35 -1.94
N GLU A 234 -22.64 0.78 -3.09
CA GLU A 234 -22.85 -0.66 -3.21
C GLU A 234 -21.57 -1.47 -2.97
N HIS A 235 -20.42 -0.96 -3.39
CA HIS A 235 -19.13 -1.60 -3.14
C HIS A 235 -18.77 -1.53 -1.65
N PHE A 236 -19.00 -0.37 -1.03
CA PHE A 236 -18.85 -0.16 0.40
C PHE A 236 -19.73 -1.12 1.22
N GLU A 237 -21.02 -1.19 0.94
CA GLU A 237 -21.96 -2.07 1.64
C GLU A 237 -21.56 -3.53 1.58
N ARG A 238 -21.19 -4.01 0.39
CA ARG A 238 -20.70 -5.39 0.21
C ARG A 238 -19.43 -5.65 1.01
N SER A 239 -18.54 -4.67 1.08
CA SER A 239 -17.28 -4.75 1.84
C SER A 239 -17.50 -4.70 3.35
N VAL A 240 -18.61 -4.12 3.81
CA VAL A 240 -18.89 -3.87 5.23
C VAL A 240 -19.84 -4.92 5.82
N ALA A 241 -20.79 -5.44 5.04
CA ALA A 241 -21.82 -6.37 5.52
C ALA A 241 -21.24 -7.67 6.09
N SER A 242 -20.04 -8.07 5.64
CA SER A 242 -19.35 -9.27 6.14
C SER A 242 -18.47 -9.01 7.38
N LEU A 243 -18.23 -7.75 7.74
CA LEU A 243 -17.35 -7.36 8.85
C LEU A 243 -18.11 -7.26 10.19
N PRO A 244 -17.67 -7.94 11.26
CA PRO A 244 -18.21 -7.76 12.61
C PRO A 244 -18.10 -6.34 13.18
N ALA A 245 -18.93 -6.02 14.17
CA ALA A 245 -18.95 -4.73 14.87
C ALA A 245 -17.57 -4.28 15.43
N VAL A 246 -16.69 -5.23 15.79
CA VAL A 246 -15.37 -4.96 16.36
C VAL A 246 -14.39 -4.33 15.37
N TYR A 247 -14.61 -4.51 14.06
CA TYR A 247 -13.77 -3.91 13.02
C TYR A 247 -14.08 -2.43 12.85
N PHE A 248 -15.29 -2.00 13.22
CA PHE A 248 -15.72 -0.61 13.25
C PHE A 248 -15.15 0.18 14.44
N GLY A 249 -14.12 -0.32 15.13
CA GLY A 249 -13.32 0.55 16.01
C GLY A 249 -12.54 1.60 15.22
N ARG A 250 -11.73 2.41 15.91
CA ARG A 250 -11.01 3.60 15.38
C ARG A 250 -10.52 3.47 13.92
N ASN A 251 -9.95 2.32 13.53
CA ASN A 251 -9.35 2.14 12.21
C ASN A 251 -10.36 2.04 11.05
N ALA A 252 -11.45 1.27 11.18
CA ALA A 252 -12.47 1.26 10.13
C ALA A 252 -13.41 2.46 10.25
N GLU A 253 -13.62 3.01 11.45
CA GLU A 253 -14.22 4.33 11.65
C GLU A 253 -13.48 5.43 10.88
N HIS A 254 -12.14 5.41 10.76
CA HIS A 254 -11.40 6.40 9.98
C HIS A 254 -11.59 6.23 8.47
N ILE A 255 -11.51 5.00 7.96
CA ILE A 255 -11.71 4.69 6.53
C ILE A 255 -13.13 5.09 6.11
N PHE A 256 -14.10 4.62 6.89
CA PHE A 256 -15.51 4.85 6.61
C PHE A 256 -15.92 6.27 6.94
N GLY A 257 -15.44 6.83 8.05
CA GLY A 257 -15.66 8.20 8.45
C GLY A 257 -15.21 9.20 7.39
N ARG A 258 -14.11 8.98 6.67
CA ARG A 258 -13.69 9.88 5.58
C ARG A 258 -14.60 9.84 4.36
N ILE A 259 -14.95 8.64 3.88
CA ILE A 259 -15.90 8.47 2.76
C ILE A 259 -17.22 9.16 3.11
N VAL A 260 -17.68 8.92 4.33
CA VAL A 260 -18.97 9.34 4.81
C VAL A 260 -18.99 10.84 5.16
N GLN A 261 -17.92 11.38 5.74
CA GLN A 261 -17.73 12.81 5.98
C GLN A 261 -17.69 13.59 4.67
N TRP A 262 -17.05 13.04 3.64
CA TRP A 262 -17.08 13.64 2.31
C TRP A 262 -18.51 13.70 1.76
N PHE A 263 -19.26 12.59 1.81
CA PHE A 263 -20.67 12.58 1.41
C PHE A 263 -21.50 13.60 2.20
N ALA A 264 -21.30 13.68 3.51
CA ALA A 264 -21.99 14.66 4.35
C ALA A 264 -21.70 16.11 3.90
N GLN A 265 -20.45 16.44 3.57
CA GLN A 265 -20.06 17.77 3.07
C GLN A 265 -20.65 18.07 1.69
N GLU A 266 -20.63 17.09 0.78
CA GLU A 266 -21.09 17.25 -0.61
C GLU A 266 -22.57 16.92 -0.80
N THR A 267 -23.31 16.64 0.28
CA THR A 267 -24.76 16.37 0.27
C THR A 267 -25.53 17.40 -0.56
N HIS A 268 -25.06 18.65 -0.55
CA HIS A 268 -25.70 19.75 -1.27
C HIS A 268 -25.60 19.66 -2.80
N ARG A 269 -24.67 18.87 -3.31
CA ARG A 269 -24.42 18.64 -4.74
C ARG A 269 -24.97 17.29 -5.22
N LEU A 270 -25.39 16.43 -4.30
CA LEU A 270 -26.02 15.15 -4.62
C LEU A 270 -27.46 15.37 -5.10
N PRO A 271 -27.93 14.59 -6.10
CA PRO A 271 -29.35 14.51 -6.41
C PRO A 271 -30.16 14.07 -5.17
N PRO A 272 -31.39 14.60 -4.95
CA PRO A 272 -32.19 14.27 -3.76
C PRO A 272 -32.43 12.77 -3.55
N ALA A 273 -32.65 12.03 -4.63
CA ALA A 273 -32.83 10.57 -4.59
C ALA A 273 -31.57 9.85 -4.10
N THR A 274 -30.39 10.29 -4.55
CA THR A 274 -29.09 9.74 -4.15
C THR A 274 -28.77 10.08 -2.70
N ALA A 275 -29.04 11.30 -2.25
CA ALA A 275 -28.86 11.70 -0.86
C ALA A 275 -29.76 10.90 0.10
N LEU A 276 -31.01 10.64 -0.31
CA LEU A 276 -31.97 9.84 0.46
C LEU A 276 -31.60 8.35 0.49
N ASN A 277 -31.11 7.81 -0.64
CA ASN A 277 -30.53 6.47 -0.71
C ASN A 277 -29.31 6.35 0.21
N PHE A 278 -28.39 7.32 0.16
CA PHE A 278 -27.22 7.37 1.04
C PHE A 278 -27.61 7.40 2.52
N LEU A 279 -28.56 8.25 2.92
CA LEU A 279 -29.01 8.33 4.31
C LEU A 279 -29.65 7.00 4.78
N ALA A 280 -30.50 6.39 3.95
CA ALA A 280 -31.14 5.11 4.29
C ALA A 280 -30.09 4.01 4.52
N ARG A 281 -29.06 3.96 3.66
CA ARG A 281 -27.93 3.02 3.76
C ARG A 281 -27.04 3.31 4.97
N ALA A 282 -26.70 4.58 5.22
CA ALA A 282 -25.93 5.01 6.39
C ALA A 282 -26.63 4.63 7.71
N THR A 283 -27.95 4.75 7.75
CA THR A 283 -28.79 4.36 8.90
C THR A 283 -28.78 2.84 9.09
N ALA A 284 -28.91 2.06 8.02
CA ALA A 284 -28.86 0.60 8.06
C ALA A 284 -27.51 0.06 8.57
N LEU A 285 -26.42 0.73 8.22
CA LEU A 285 -25.07 0.40 8.67
C LEU A 285 -24.73 0.93 10.07
N LYS A 286 -25.66 1.61 10.75
CA LYS A 286 -25.48 2.22 12.08
C LYS A 286 -24.27 3.16 12.15
N LEU A 287 -24.04 3.95 11.09
CA LEU A 287 -22.96 4.93 11.07
C LEU A 287 -23.18 6.03 12.14
N PRO A 288 -22.12 6.72 12.62
CA PRO A 288 -22.20 7.72 13.68
C PRO A 288 -23.26 8.82 13.47
N PRO A 289 -23.85 9.41 14.53
CA PRO A 289 -24.96 10.38 14.41
C PRO A 289 -24.55 11.69 13.71
N ASP A 290 -23.34 12.17 13.95
CA ASP A 290 -22.70 13.35 13.34
C ASP A 290 -22.66 13.32 11.81
N ILE A 291 -22.77 12.12 11.25
CA ILE A 291 -22.91 11.86 9.81
C ILE A 291 -24.37 11.93 9.37
N GLN A 292 -25.29 11.36 10.16
CA GLN A 292 -26.69 11.22 9.79
C GLN A 292 -27.45 12.55 9.91
N THR A 293 -27.08 13.39 10.88
CA THR A 293 -27.79 14.64 11.21
C THR A 293 -27.84 15.64 10.04
N PRO A 294 -26.74 15.98 9.33
CA PRO A 294 -26.78 16.93 8.21
C PRO A 294 -27.68 16.48 7.04
N LEU A 295 -27.74 15.16 6.82
CA LEU A 295 -28.59 14.55 5.79
C LEU A 295 -30.06 14.52 6.22
N GLN A 296 -30.33 14.17 7.48
CA GLN A 296 -31.67 14.15 8.06
C GLN A 296 -32.31 15.55 8.08
N GLU A 297 -31.56 16.58 8.47
CA GLU A 297 -32.05 17.96 8.53
C GLU A 297 -32.49 18.48 7.15
N ARG A 298 -31.83 18.06 6.08
CA ARG A 298 -32.09 18.51 4.71
C ARG A 298 -33.20 17.73 3.99
N LEU A 299 -33.33 16.43 4.28
CA LEU A 299 -34.42 15.59 3.74
C LEU A 299 -35.74 15.78 4.49
N SER A 300 -35.72 16.53 5.60
CA SER A 300 -36.92 16.93 6.37
C SER A 300 -37.57 18.23 5.87
N ILE A 301 -37.15 18.75 4.71
CA ILE A 301 -37.68 19.94 4.00
C ILE A 301 -38.31 19.48 2.69
#